data_AF-A0A0L9TIR6-F1
#
_entry.id   AF-A0A0L9TIR6-F1
#
_cell.length_a   1.000
_cell.length_b   1.000
_cell.length_c   1.000
_cell.angle_alpha   90.00
_cell.angle_beta   90.00
_cell.angle_gamma   90.00
#
_symmetry.space_group_name_H-M   'P 1'
#
loop_
_entity.id
_entity.type
_entity.pdbx_description
1 polymer ?
#
loop_
_entity_poly.entity_id
_entity_poly.type
_entity_poly.pdbx_seq_one_letter_code
_entity_poly.pdbx_strand_id
1 'polypeptide(L)'
;MSRHIPYLLSLHACPVFAMASAAEAINVLFLFLFLQHFLFTTANDSIPVPADWPHQFHSVLFINRSGDLQKTDLWYDWPNGRNFNIIQHQLGELTYDLEWDNGTSFYYTLQPFDKTCKIILFDVGILRPNWLDGANYLGQEHVDNFLCNVWEKVDFITYYEDVLTRRPVKWIFFSGMVAHVMTFEVGAVLEDEYWQAPVYCFNEIKNETSDKTNAVVLESEDGVPGGSSHGMLMREMPHSAYAK
;
A
#
# COMPACT_ATOMS: atom_id res chain seq x y z
N MET A 1 -99.59 -32.89 -13.05
CA MET A 1 -100.24 -31.91 -12.16
C MET A 1 -99.17 -30.95 -11.67
N SER A 2 -99.37 -29.65 -11.94
CA SER A 2 -98.77 -28.45 -11.34
C SER A 2 -97.25 -28.19 -11.32
N ARG A 3 -96.87 -27.22 -12.16
CA ARG A 3 -96.03 -26.01 -11.94
C ARG A 3 -95.26 -25.85 -10.61
N HIS A 4 -93.98 -25.43 -10.68
CA HIS A 4 -93.51 -24.04 -10.45
C HIS A 4 -91.98 -23.96 -10.19
N ILE A 5 -91.28 -23.11 -10.95
CA ILE A 5 -90.02 -22.39 -10.61
C ILE A 5 -90.41 -21.35 -9.51
N PRO A 6 -89.61 -21.00 -8.45
CA PRO A 6 -88.48 -20.09 -8.68
C PRO A 6 -87.36 -19.83 -7.61
N TYR A 7 -86.41 -18.98 -8.06
CA TYR A 7 -85.61 -17.92 -7.37
C TYR A 7 -84.37 -18.24 -6.49
N LEU A 8 -83.23 -17.78 -7.02
CA LEU A 8 -82.10 -17.00 -6.46
C LEU A 8 -81.73 -17.12 -4.96
N LEU A 9 -80.42 -17.31 -4.70
CA LEU A 9 -79.61 -16.36 -3.91
C LEU A 9 -78.11 -16.60 -4.13
N SER A 10 -77.45 -15.60 -4.74
CA SER A 10 -76.00 -15.45 -4.82
C SER A 10 -75.51 -14.89 -3.47
N LEU A 11 -74.59 -15.60 -2.81
CA LEU A 11 -73.86 -15.10 -1.65
C LEU A 11 -72.47 -14.67 -2.11
N HIS A 12 -72.31 -13.37 -2.35
CA HIS A 12 -71.01 -12.72 -2.35
C HIS A 12 -70.51 -12.67 -0.90
N ALA A 13 -69.48 -13.46 -0.59
CA ALA A 13 -68.69 -13.26 0.61
C ALA A 13 -67.85 -11.99 0.44
N CYS A 14 -68.19 -10.96 1.21
CA CYS A 14 -67.40 -9.73 1.34
C CYS A 14 -66.19 -10.04 2.24
N PRO A 15 -64.94 -9.75 1.85
CA PRO A 15 -63.82 -9.87 2.77
C PRO A 15 -63.92 -8.72 3.77
N VAL A 16 -64.11 -9.05 5.04
CA VAL A 16 -63.95 -8.11 6.15
C VAL A 16 -62.47 -7.73 6.19
N PHE A 17 -62.11 -6.59 5.60
CA PHE A 17 -60.84 -5.93 5.89
C PHE A 17 -60.95 -5.37 7.31
N ALA A 18 -60.37 -6.08 8.27
CA ALA A 18 -60.08 -5.49 9.57
C ALA A 18 -59.14 -4.30 9.34
N MET A 19 -59.65 -3.08 9.47
CA MET A 19 -58.81 -1.87 9.50
C MET A 19 -58.05 -1.87 10.81
N ALA A 20 -56.73 -2.04 10.73
CA ALA A 20 -55.87 -1.85 11.88
C ALA A 20 -56.06 -0.43 12.43
N SER A 21 -56.20 -0.32 13.74
CA SER A 21 -56.28 0.95 14.45
C SER A 21 -55.03 1.79 14.20
N ALA A 22 -55.13 3.12 14.18
CA ALA A 22 -53.98 4.01 14.07
C ALA A 22 -52.90 3.72 15.15
N ALA A 23 -53.32 3.23 16.34
CA ALA A 23 -52.40 2.82 17.40
C ALA A 23 -51.64 1.52 17.07
N GLU A 24 -52.27 0.58 16.34
CA GLU A 24 -51.64 -0.67 15.89
C GLU A 24 -50.62 -0.39 14.78
N ALA A 25 -50.92 0.54 13.86
CA ALA A 25 -49.99 0.97 12.83
C ALA A 25 -48.74 1.68 13.40
N ILE A 26 -48.92 2.50 14.45
CA ILE A 26 -47.82 3.17 15.16
C ILE A 26 -46.93 2.14 15.89
N ASN A 27 -47.53 1.15 16.55
CA ASN A 27 -46.76 0.08 17.23
C ASN A 27 -45.97 -0.79 16.26
N VAL A 28 -46.53 -1.09 15.07
CA VAL A 28 -45.80 -1.82 14.01
C VAL A 28 -44.65 -0.99 13.45
N LEU A 29 -44.83 0.33 13.29
CA LEU A 29 -43.76 1.24 12.86
C LEU A 29 -42.61 1.29 13.88
N PHE A 30 -42.93 1.41 15.18
CA PHE A 30 -41.91 1.37 16.23
C PHE A 30 -41.20 0.00 16.29
N LEU A 31 -41.92 -1.11 16.09
CA LEU A 31 -41.33 -2.44 16.02
C LEU A 31 -40.37 -2.56 14.81
N PHE A 32 -40.72 -2.01 13.65
CA PHE A 32 -39.86 -1.96 12.47
C PHE A 32 -38.62 -1.10 12.68
N LEU A 33 -38.77 0.08 13.30
CA LEU A 33 -37.65 0.97 13.63
C LEU A 33 -36.71 0.33 14.67
N PHE A 34 -37.27 -0.38 15.65
CA PHE A 34 -36.51 -1.12 16.66
C PHE A 34 -35.80 -2.34 16.07
N LEU A 35 -36.43 -3.04 15.13
CA LEU A 35 -35.83 -4.16 14.40
C LEU A 35 -34.72 -3.68 13.45
N GLN A 36 -34.86 -2.49 12.82
CA GLN A 36 -33.77 -1.85 12.09
C GLN A 36 -32.59 -1.51 13.01
N HIS A 37 -32.84 -0.95 14.21
CA HIS A 37 -31.76 -0.68 15.18
C HIS A 37 -31.06 -1.96 15.66
N PHE A 38 -31.80 -3.06 15.85
CA PHE A 38 -31.23 -4.36 16.22
C PHE A 38 -30.46 -5.04 15.09
N LEU A 39 -30.79 -4.78 13.82
CA LEU A 39 -30.05 -5.29 12.66
C LEU A 39 -28.75 -4.51 12.38
N PHE A 40 -28.61 -3.28 12.91
CA PHE A 40 -27.40 -2.47 12.77
C PHE A 40 -26.33 -2.75 13.84
N THR A 41 -26.58 -3.65 14.78
CA THR A 41 -25.66 -3.94 15.89
C THR A 41 -25.19 -5.39 15.85
N THR A 42 -24.23 -5.67 14.96
CA THR A 42 -22.96 -6.38 15.22
C THR A 42 -22.26 -6.66 13.88
N ALA A 43 -21.74 -5.63 13.22
CA ALA A 43 -20.54 -5.86 12.42
C ALA A 43 -19.42 -6.08 13.43
N ASN A 44 -18.76 -7.23 13.37
CA ASN A 44 -17.59 -7.49 14.20
C ASN A 44 -16.51 -6.48 13.79
N ASP A 45 -16.39 -5.40 14.57
CA ASP A 45 -15.52 -4.24 14.30
C ASP A 45 -14.06 -4.57 14.63
N SER A 46 -13.61 -5.75 14.19
CA SER A 46 -12.21 -6.12 14.28
C SER A 46 -11.43 -5.23 13.33
N ILE A 47 -10.43 -4.54 13.87
CA ILE A 47 -9.47 -3.77 13.08
C ILE A 47 -8.99 -4.66 11.91
N PRO A 48 -9.06 -4.18 10.67
CA PRO A 48 -8.61 -4.97 9.52
C PRO A 48 -7.14 -5.36 9.70
N VAL A 49 -6.67 -6.39 9.00
CA VAL A 49 -5.22 -6.70 8.94
C VAL A 49 -4.74 -6.20 7.59
N PRO A 50 -3.58 -5.52 7.44
CA PRO A 50 -3.06 -5.12 6.13
C PRO A 50 -2.75 -6.36 5.26
N ALA A 51 -2.94 -6.26 3.95
CA ALA A 51 -2.59 -7.34 3.04
C ALA A 51 -1.08 -7.39 2.86
N ASP A 52 -0.52 -8.59 2.84
CA ASP A 52 0.85 -8.80 2.38
C ASP A 52 0.96 -8.41 0.91
N TRP A 53 2.10 -7.82 0.53
CA TRP A 53 2.44 -7.65 -0.87
C TRP A 53 2.56 -9.02 -1.55
N PRO A 54 2.10 -9.15 -2.81
CA PRO A 54 2.33 -10.36 -3.57
C PRO A 54 3.82 -10.55 -3.81
N HIS A 55 4.26 -11.80 -3.93
CA HIS A 55 5.68 -12.11 -4.11
C HIS A 55 6.29 -11.49 -5.37
N GLN A 56 5.48 -11.27 -6.40
CA GLN A 56 5.90 -10.63 -7.64
C GLN A 56 4.80 -9.69 -8.13
N PHE A 57 5.17 -8.51 -8.58
CA PHE A 57 4.25 -7.60 -9.26
C PHE A 57 4.99 -6.54 -10.08
N HIS A 58 4.25 -5.92 -10.98
CA HIS A 58 4.61 -4.65 -11.61
C HIS A 58 3.61 -3.57 -11.22
N SER A 59 4.11 -2.36 -11.01
CA SER A 59 3.26 -1.21 -10.73
C SER A 59 3.80 0.03 -11.43
N VAL A 60 2.90 0.78 -12.07
CA VAL A 60 3.19 2.16 -12.49
C VAL A 60 2.79 3.10 -11.37
N LEU A 61 3.74 3.89 -10.92
CA LEU A 61 3.57 4.91 -9.89
C LEU A 61 3.69 6.30 -10.49
N PHE A 62 2.88 7.23 -10.00
CA PHE A 62 3.09 8.65 -10.18
C PHE A 62 3.53 9.26 -8.85
N ILE A 63 4.76 9.77 -8.82
CA ILE A 63 5.38 10.24 -7.58
C ILE A 63 5.60 11.74 -7.67
N ASN A 64 5.24 12.43 -6.59
CA ASN A 64 5.44 13.86 -6.40
C ASN A 64 6.33 14.09 -5.18
N ARG A 65 7.48 14.72 -5.40
CA ARG A 65 8.34 15.23 -4.34
C ARG A 65 8.32 16.76 -4.36
N SER A 66 7.38 17.36 -3.63
CA SER A 66 7.29 18.82 -3.47
C SER A 66 7.23 19.61 -4.78
N GLY A 67 6.64 19.04 -5.84
CA GLY A 67 6.56 19.62 -7.19
C GLY A 67 7.42 18.89 -8.22
N ASP A 68 8.41 18.11 -7.79
CA ASP A 68 9.20 17.28 -8.70
C ASP A 68 8.44 15.99 -9.02
N LEU A 69 7.85 15.97 -10.21
CA LEU A 69 7.00 14.88 -10.68
C LEU A 69 7.82 13.83 -11.44
N GLN A 70 7.54 12.55 -11.16
CA GLN A 70 8.11 11.42 -11.87
C GLN A 70 7.08 10.30 -12.09
N LYS A 71 7.25 9.59 -13.20
CA LYS A 71 6.65 8.26 -13.42
C LYS A 71 7.67 7.22 -13.02
N THR A 72 7.27 6.22 -12.25
CA THR A 72 8.13 5.10 -11.87
C THR A 72 7.46 3.78 -12.25
N ASP A 73 8.15 2.95 -13.03
CA ASP A 73 7.81 1.55 -13.20
C ASP A 73 8.54 0.75 -12.14
N LEU A 74 7.78 0.22 -11.18
CA LEU A 74 8.26 -0.59 -10.06
C LEU A 74 8.06 -2.07 -10.40
N TRP A 75 9.17 -2.80 -10.54
CA TRP A 75 9.18 -4.25 -10.63
C TRP A 75 9.66 -4.83 -9.30
N TYR A 76 8.84 -5.66 -8.68
CA TYR A 76 9.13 -6.31 -7.42
C TYR A 76 9.19 -7.82 -7.61
N ASP A 77 10.29 -8.45 -7.19
CA ASP A 77 10.51 -9.89 -7.34
C ASP A 77 11.18 -10.47 -6.08
N TRP A 78 10.34 -10.72 -5.07
CA TRP A 78 10.76 -11.23 -3.77
C TRP A 78 11.46 -12.59 -3.80
N PRO A 79 10.99 -13.60 -4.56
CA PRO A 79 11.67 -14.90 -4.64
C PRO A 79 13.13 -14.82 -5.08
N ASN A 80 13.46 -13.80 -5.89
CA ASN A 80 14.82 -13.55 -6.38
C ASN A 80 15.51 -12.37 -5.67
N GLY A 81 14.92 -11.85 -4.59
CA GLY A 81 15.54 -10.83 -3.75
C GLY A 81 15.86 -9.52 -4.47
N ARG A 82 15.00 -9.05 -5.38
CA ARG A 82 15.29 -7.89 -6.22
C ARG A 82 14.08 -6.96 -6.41
N ASN A 83 14.35 -5.66 -6.41
CA ASN A 83 13.39 -4.59 -6.66
C ASN A 83 13.98 -3.60 -7.66
N PHE A 84 13.20 -3.16 -8.65
CA PHE A 84 13.71 -2.33 -9.73
C PHE A 84 12.75 -1.18 -10.04
N ASN A 85 13.20 0.04 -9.76
CA ASN A 85 12.50 1.26 -10.12
C ASN A 85 13.12 1.85 -11.40
N ILE A 86 12.32 1.95 -12.45
CA ILE A 86 12.68 2.68 -13.67
C ILE A 86 12.00 4.06 -13.59
N ILE A 87 12.78 5.11 -13.43
CA ILE A 87 12.32 6.43 -12.98
C ILE A 87 12.48 7.45 -14.11
N GLN A 88 11.35 7.95 -14.59
CA GLN A 88 11.29 9.03 -15.56
C GLN A 88 10.79 10.31 -14.88
N HIS A 89 11.69 11.25 -14.64
CA HIS A 89 11.32 12.61 -14.20
C HIS A 89 10.67 13.39 -15.35
N GLN A 90 9.76 14.32 -15.03
CA GLN A 90 9.08 15.12 -16.05
C GLN A 90 10.05 15.93 -16.95
N LEU A 91 11.15 16.43 -16.39
CA LEU A 91 12.16 17.25 -17.09
C LEU A 91 13.60 16.70 -16.91
N GLY A 92 13.75 15.41 -16.61
CA GLY A 92 15.04 14.82 -16.27
C GLY A 92 15.40 13.58 -17.08
N GLU A 93 16.58 13.05 -16.80
CA GLU A 93 17.09 11.82 -17.41
C GLU A 93 16.31 10.60 -16.93
N LEU A 94 16.27 9.56 -17.76
CA LEU A 94 15.78 8.25 -17.35
C LEU A 94 16.82 7.64 -16.41
N THR A 95 16.42 7.42 -15.17
CA THR A 95 17.26 6.84 -14.12
C THR A 95 16.72 5.48 -13.69
N TYR A 96 17.62 4.66 -13.19
CA TYR A 96 17.38 3.28 -12.82
C TYR A 96 17.86 3.08 -11.39
N ASP A 97 17.01 2.54 -10.54
CA ASP A 97 17.33 2.14 -9.17
C ASP A 97 17.07 0.65 -9.00
N LEU A 98 18.15 -0.12 -9.11
CA LEU A 98 18.15 -1.58 -8.98
C LEU A 98 18.61 -1.94 -7.57
N GLU A 99 17.70 -2.50 -6.78
CA GLU A 99 17.90 -2.85 -5.39
C GLU A 99 17.94 -4.38 -5.22
N TRP A 100 18.88 -4.85 -4.42
CA TRP A 100 18.99 -6.25 -4.02
C TRP A 100 18.69 -6.42 -2.53
N ASP A 101 18.21 -7.60 -2.16
CA ASP A 101 17.84 -7.97 -0.78
C ASP A 101 19.02 -7.93 0.20
N ASN A 102 20.26 -7.97 -0.29
CA ASN A 102 21.47 -7.78 0.49
C ASN A 102 21.72 -6.31 0.91
N GLY A 103 20.81 -5.40 0.57
CA GLY A 103 20.90 -3.98 0.91
C GLY A 103 21.55 -3.11 -0.17
N THR A 104 22.14 -3.70 -1.21
CA THR A 104 22.81 -2.92 -2.26
C THR A 104 21.79 -2.35 -3.22
N SER A 105 21.86 -1.04 -3.47
CA SER A 105 21.10 -0.34 -4.50
C SER A 105 22.05 0.36 -5.48
N PHE A 106 21.76 0.21 -6.76
CA PHE A 106 22.49 0.84 -7.87
C PHE A 106 21.59 1.89 -8.53
N TYR A 107 21.97 3.15 -8.37
CA TYR A 107 21.38 4.27 -9.10
C TYR A 107 22.22 4.55 -10.34
N TYR A 108 21.67 4.36 -11.54
CA TYR A 108 22.41 4.57 -12.77
C TYR A 108 21.57 5.15 -13.91
N THR A 109 22.27 5.61 -14.94
CA THR A 109 21.71 6.09 -16.20
C THR A 109 22.25 5.26 -17.35
N LEU A 110 21.43 5.00 -18.37
CA LEU A 110 21.84 4.28 -19.59
C LEU A 110 21.85 5.22 -20.80
N GLN A 111 22.40 4.74 -21.91
CA GLN A 111 22.31 5.44 -23.19
C GLN A 111 20.83 5.69 -23.55
N PRO A 112 20.49 6.88 -24.07
CA PRO A 112 21.38 7.90 -24.64
C PRO A 112 22.00 8.91 -23.65
N PHE A 113 21.74 8.78 -22.35
CA PHE A 113 22.32 9.66 -21.34
C PHE A 113 23.77 9.29 -21.01
N ASP A 114 24.48 10.22 -20.38
CA ASP A 114 25.81 9.97 -19.87
C ASP A 114 25.78 8.84 -18.84
N LYS A 115 26.75 7.93 -18.90
CA LYS A 115 26.80 6.78 -17.98
C LYS A 115 27.22 7.28 -16.60
N THR A 116 26.30 7.22 -15.65
CA THR A 116 26.55 7.50 -14.24
C THR A 116 26.17 6.28 -13.42
N CYS A 117 26.86 6.06 -12.30
CA CYS A 117 26.44 5.08 -11.31
C CYS A 117 26.73 5.59 -9.89
N LYS A 118 25.81 5.35 -8.98
CA LYS A 118 25.98 5.57 -7.55
C LYS A 118 25.48 4.33 -6.81
N ILE A 119 26.33 3.78 -5.95
CA ILE A 119 25.97 2.65 -5.10
C ILE A 119 25.55 3.18 -3.73
N ILE A 120 24.41 2.72 -3.23
CA ILE A 120 23.91 3.01 -1.89
C ILE A 120 23.68 1.69 -1.16
N LEU A 121 24.03 1.64 0.14
CA LEU A 121 23.73 0.51 1.00
C LEU A 121 22.58 0.88 1.94
N PHE A 122 21.50 0.10 1.90
CA PHE A 122 20.37 0.17 2.80
C PHE A 122 20.37 -1.06 3.70
N ASP A 123 20.53 -0.89 5.02
CA ASP A 123 20.67 -2.00 5.97
C ASP A 123 19.49 -2.98 5.98
N VAL A 124 18.31 -2.53 5.54
CA VAL A 124 17.06 -3.32 5.54
C VAL A 124 16.88 -4.13 4.25
N GLY A 125 17.51 -3.72 3.15
CA GLY A 125 17.24 -4.25 1.82
C GLY A 125 15.84 -3.90 1.30
N ILE A 126 15.35 -4.72 0.36
CA ILE A 126 14.01 -4.56 -0.21
C ILE A 126 12.93 -4.90 0.82
N LEU A 127 11.78 -4.24 0.73
CA LEU A 127 10.65 -4.52 1.61
C LEU A 127 10.19 -5.97 1.48
N ARG A 128 9.96 -6.64 2.61
CA ARG A 128 9.40 -8.00 2.65
C ARG A 128 7.90 -7.96 2.33
N PRO A 129 7.28 -9.06 1.85
CA PRO A 129 5.84 -9.12 1.60
C PRO A 129 4.98 -8.59 2.76
N ASN A 130 5.33 -8.94 3.99
CA ASN A 130 4.61 -8.57 5.20
C ASN A 130 5.15 -7.30 5.87
N TRP A 131 5.76 -6.37 5.13
CA TRP A 131 6.43 -5.19 5.73
C TRP A 131 5.50 -4.28 6.56
N LEU A 132 4.18 -4.39 6.36
CA LEU A 132 3.14 -3.72 7.16
C LEU A 132 2.76 -4.44 8.46
N ASP A 133 3.33 -5.61 8.76
CA ASP A 133 3.05 -6.33 10.01
C ASP A 133 3.39 -5.45 11.23
N GLY A 134 2.45 -5.29 12.16
CA GLY A 134 2.58 -4.37 13.28
C GLY A 134 2.52 -2.87 12.91
N ALA A 135 1.91 -2.51 11.78
CA ALA A 135 1.50 -1.13 11.47
C ALA A 135 0.30 -0.71 12.34
N ASN A 136 0.17 0.60 12.61
CA ASN A 136 -0.99 1.14 13.33
C ASN A 136 -2.10 1.47 12.33
N TYR A 137 -3.33 1.04 12.63
CA TYR A 137 -4.50 1.39 11.84
C TYR A 137 -4.97 2.81 12.19
N LEU A 138 -5.18 3.64 11.17
CA LEU A 138 -5.62 5.03 11.33
C LEU A 138 -7.10 5.23 10.97
N GLY A 139 -7.77 4.23 10.42
CA GLY A 139 -9.16 4.30 9.96
C GLY A 139 -9.29 4.23 8.45
N GLN A 140 -10.38 4.81 7.93
CA GLN A 140 -10.67 4.83 6.49
C GLN A 140 -10.71 6.25 5.92
N GLU A 141 -10.22 6.41 4.70
CA GLU A 141 -10.21 7.68 3.98
C GLU A 141 -10.55 7.46 2.50
N HIS A 142 -11.24 8.42 1.87
CA HIS A 142 -11.45 8.40 0.42
C HIS A 142 -10.26 9.06 -0.30
N VAL A 143 -9.59 8.31 -1.17
CA VAL A 143 -8.42 8.75 -1.95
C VAL A 143 -8.54 8.21 -3.38
N ASP A 144 -8.35 9.06 -4.38
CA ASP A 144 -8.38 8.69 -5.81
C ASP A 144 -9.64 7.91 -6.25
N ASN A 145 -10.78 8.21 -5.63
CA ASN A 145 -12.06 7.51 -5.77
C ASN A 145 -12.13 6.09 -5.15
N PHE A 146 -11.17 5.72 -4.30
CA PHE A 146 -11.18 4.50 -3.49
C PHE A 146 -11.48 4.82 -2.04
N LEU A 147 -12.29 3.99 -1.37
CA LEU A 147 -12.33 3.97 0.08
C LEU A 147 -11.16 3.10 0.55
N CYS A 148 -10.22 3.69 1.27
CA CYS A 148 -8.98 3.03 1.68
C CYS A 148 -8.93 2.80 3.18
N ASN A 149 -8.41 1.64 3.60
CA ASN A 149 -7.82 1.44 4.92
C ASN A 149 -6.48 2.19 4.99
N VAL A 150 -6.24 2.90 6.08
CA VAL A 150 -5.03 3.72 6.26
C VAL A 150 -4.17 3.14 7.37
N TRP A 151 -2.90 2.95 7.08
CA TRP A 151 -1.89 2.38 7.96
C TRP A 151 -0.71 3.33 8.12
N GLU A 152 -0.16 3.47 9.32
CA GLU A 152 1.15 4.08 9.54
C GLU A 152 2.17 3.05 10.03
N LYS A 153 3.42 3.22 9.62
CA LYS A 153 4.50 2.31 9.99
C LYS A 153 5.77 3.10 10.31
N VAL A 154 6.21 3.02 11.57
CA VAL A 154 7.52 3.47 12.12
C VAL A 154 8.01 4.85 11.66
N ASP A 155 7.14 5.86 11.59
CA ASP A 155 7.47 7.21 11.06
C ASP A 155 8.15 7.17 9.68
N PHE A 156 7.92 6.10 8.91
CA PHE A 156 8.50 5.87 7.60
C PHE A 156 7.48 6.19 6.51
N ILE A 157 6.28 5.62 6.65
CA ILE A 157 5.27 5.65 5.59
C ILE A 157 3.84 5.61 6.15
N THR A 158 2.95 6.36 5.51
CA THR A 158 1.49 6.21 5.60
C THR A 158 1.01 5.52 4.33
N TYR A 159 0.34 4.39 4.46
CA TYR A 159 -0.03 3.49 3.37
C TYR A 159 -1.56 3.38 3.25
N TYR A 160 -2.05 3.50 2.02
CA TYR A 160 -3.47 3.48 1.69
C TYR A 160 -3.77 2.23 0.84
N GLU A 161 -4.63 1.38 1.38
CA GLU A 161 -5.04 0.11 0.78
C GLU A 161 -6.53 0.16 0.48
N ASP A 162 -6.94 -0.09 -0.76
CA ASP A 162 -8.37 -0.14 -1.11
C ASP A 162 -9.10 -1.21 -0.28
N VAL A 163 -10.21 -0.83 0.36
CA VAL A 163 -11.02 -1.72 1.20
C VAL A 163 -11.57 -2.89 0.40
N LEU A 164 -11.95 -2.66 -0.87
CA LEU A 164 -12.61 -3.68 -1.68
C LEU A 164 -11.62 -4.67 -2.28
N THR A 165 -10.58 -4.16 -2.96
CA THR A 165 -9.63 -5.00 -3.71
C THR A 165 -8.35 -5.32 -2.96
N ARG A 166 -8.11 -4.68 -1.81
CA ARG A 166 -6.92 -4.88 -0.97
C ARG A 166 -5.60 -4.47 -1.64
N ARG A 167 -5.68 -3.73 -2.75
CA ARG A 167 -4.50 -3.26 -3.50
C ARG A 167 -3.97 -1.93 -2.94
N PRO A 168 -2.67 -1.63 -3.09
CA PRO A 168 -2.15 -0.29 -2.85
C PRO A 168 -2.84 0.76 -3.72
N VAL A 169 -3.16 1.91 -3.13
CA VAL A 169 -3.70 3.08 -3.83
C VAL A 169 -2.74 4.25 -3.76
N LYS A 170 -2.19 4.52 -2.57
CA LYS A 170 -1.30 5.65 -2.31
C LYS A 170 -0.36 5.30 -1.17
N TRP A 171 0.84 5.86 -1.19
CA TRP A 171 1.65 5.95 0.02
C TRP A 171 2.35 7.29 0.13
N ILE A 172 2.56 7.73 1.36
CA ILE A 172 3.18 9.00 1.72
C ILE A 172 4.37 8.67 2.61
N PHE A 173 5.57 8.98 2.15
CA PHE A 173 6.77 8.84 2.96
C PHE A 173 6.89 10.02 3.94
N PHE A 174 7.60 9.82 5.04
CA PHE A 174 7.87 10.88 6.04
C PHE A 174 8.55 12.12 5.44
N SER A 175 9.25 11.96 4.32
CA SER A 175 9.86 13.07 3.57
C SER A 175 8.85 13.98 2.84
N GLY A 176 7.56 13.64 2.89
CA GLY A 176 6.51 14.33 2.13
C GLY A 176 6.40 13.89 0.66
N MET A 177 7.21 12.91 0.23
CA MET A 177 7.03 12.27 -1.07
C MET A 177 5.71 11.49 -1.09
N VAL A 178 4.87 11.78 -2.08
CA VAL A 178 3.59 11.10 -2.29
C VAL A 178 3.69 10.26 -3.56
N ALA A 179 3.38 8.98 -3.45
CA ALA A 179 3.23 8.09 -4.60
C ALA A 179 1.77 7.69 -4.75
N HIS A 180 1.24 7.86 -5.95
CA HIS A 180 -0.05 7.33 -6.36
C HIS A 180 0.17 6.08 -7.22
N VAL A 181 -0.57 5.02 -6.93
CA VAL A 181 -0.48 3.74 -7.63
C VAL A 181 -1.47 3.75 -8.80
N MET A 182 -0.94 3.78 -10.02
CA MET A 182 -1.74 3.87 -11.24
C MET A 182 -2.15 2.49 -11.75
N THR A 183 -1.24 1.51 -11.69
CA THR A 183 -1.49 0.11 -12.03
C THR A 183 -0.90 -0.80 -10.97
N PHE A 184 -1.45 -2.02 -10.84
CA PHE A 184 -0.95 -3.03 -9.92
C PHE A 184 -1.19 -4.42 -10.52
N GLU A 185 -0.16 -4.97 -11.14
CA GLU A 185 -0.20 -6.20 -11.92
C GLU A 185 0.44 -7.34 -11.14
N VAL A 186 -0.39 -8.07 -10.39
CA VAL A 186 0.04 -9.20 -9.55
C VAL A 186 0.60 -10.32 -10.43
N GLY A 187 1.77 -10.83 -10.07
CA GLY A 187 2.45 -11.93 -10.77
C GLY A 187 3.19 -11.51 -12.05
N ALA A 188 3.23 -10.22 -12.39
CA ALA A 188 4.05 -9.74 -13.48
C ALA A 188 5.54 -9.93 -13.15
N VAL A 189 6.31 -10.32 -14.17
CA VAL A 189 7.75 -10.61 -14.07
C VAL A 189 8.52 -9.91 -15.18
N LEU A 190 9.73 -9.48 -14.87
CA LEU A 190 10.67 -8.89 -15.81
C LEU A 190 11.75 -9.92 -16.16
N GLU A 191 12.14 -9.97 -17.44
CA GLU A 191 13.17 -10.91 -17.92
C GLU A 191 14.50 -10.72 -17.16
N ASP A 192 15.19 -11.82 -16.88
CA ASP A 192 16.37 -11.86 -16.00
C ASP A 192 17.51 -10.94 -16.43
N GLU A 193 17.62 -10.70 -17.73
CA GLU A 193 18.64 -9.86 -18.35
C GLU A 193 18.55 -8.39 -17.90
N TYR A 194 17.35 -7.89 -17.55
CA TYR A 194 17.16 -6.51 -17.12
C TYR A 194 17.55 -6.27 -15.66
N TRP A 195 17.75 -7.32 -14.87
CA TRP A 195 18.10 -7.23 -13.44
C TRP A 195 19.60 -7.10 -13.19
N GLN A 196 20.40 -6.90 -14.24
CA GLN A 196 21.84 -6.76 -14.14
C GLN A 196 22.26 -5.30 -14.04
N ALA A 197 22.95 -4.94 -12.96
CA ALA A 197 23.61 -3.64 -12.85
C ALA A 197 24.68 -3.49 -13.95
N PRO A 198 24.85 -2.30 -14.55
CA PRO A 198 25.86 -2.10 -15.57
C PRO A 198 27.29 -2.31 -15.06
N VAL A 199 28.17 -2.84 -15.92
CA VAL A 199 29.57 -3.17 -15.56
C VAL A 199 30.34 -1.97 -14.99
N TYR A 200 30.04 -0.74 -15.46
CA TYR A 200 30.73 0.45 -14.96
C TYR A 200 30.39 0.82 -13.51
N CYS A 201 29.28 0.31 -12.95
CA CYS A 201 28.98 0.46 -11.52
C CYS A 201 30.03 -0.21 -10.63
N PHE A 202 30.72 -1.24 -11.12
CA PHE A 202 31.73 -1.98 -10.36
C PHE A 202 33.15 -1.42 -10.50
N ASN A 203 33.35 -0.41 -11.36
CA ASN A 203 34.67 0.17 -11.61
C ASN A 203 35.07 1.19 -10.53
N GLU A 204 34.11 1.91 -9.94
CA GLU A 204 34.38 2.94 -8.92
C GLU A 204 34.84 2.33 -7.57
N ILE A 205 34.43 1.09 -7.28
CA ILE A 205 34.89 0.34 -6.10
C ILE A 205 36.42 0.20 -6.10
N LYS A 206 37.06 0.13 -7.28
CA LYS A 206 38.52 0.02 -7.40
C LYS A 206 39.26 1.30 -7.03
N ASN A 207 38.62 2.46 -7.21
CA ASN A 207 39.23 3.77 -6.91
C ASN A 207 38.98 4.22 -5.46
N GLU A 208 37.92 3.75 -4.80
CA GLU A 208 37.73 3.96 -3.36
C GLU A 208 38.60 3.04 -2.49
N THR A 209 38.97 1.85 -3.00
CA THR A 209 39.91 0.97 -2.28
C THR A 209 41.35 1.49 -2.22
N SER A 210 41.72 2.50 -3.02
CA SER A 210 43.02 3.19 -2.87
C SER A 210 43.03 4.28 -1.81
N ASP A 211 41.87 4.74 -1.33
CA ASP A 211 41.76 5.80 -0.30
C ASP A 211 41.26 5.28 1.07
N LYS A 212 41.00 3.97 1.20
CA LYS A 212 40.61 3.32 2.48
C LYS A 212 41.71 2.44 3.12
N THR A 213 42.99 2.62 2.76
CA THR A 213 44.13 1.97 3.47
C THR A 213 44.45 2.61 4.83
N ASN A 214 43.46 2.93 5.65
CA ASN A 214 43.68 3.31 7.06
C ASN A 214 42.56 2.91 8.03
N ALA A 215 41.70 1.94 7.69
CA ALA A 215 40.82 1.32 8.67
C ALA A 215 40.28 -0.02 8.16
N VAL A 216 41.07 -1.08 8.26
CA VAL A 216 40.69 -2.41 8.77
C VAL A 216 41.99 -3.22 8.77
N VAL A 217 42.65 -3.25 9.93
CA VAL A 217 43.63 -4.29 10.24
C VAL A 217 42.82 -5.57 10.42
N LEU A 218 43.12 -6.57 9.60
CA LEU A 218 42.74 -7.95 9.86
C LEU A 218 43.46 -8.41 11.13
N GLU A 219 42.72 -8.64 12.20
CA GLU A 219 43.16 -9.57 13.24
C GLU A 219 42.05 -10.60 13.49
N SER A 220 42.53 -11.83 13.52
CA SER A 220 41.82 -13.08 13.67
C SER A 220 41.70 -13.49 15.14
N GLU A 221 40.64 -14.26 15.41
CA GLU A 221 40.40 -15.20 16.53
C GLU A 221 39.78 -14.71 17.86
N ASP A 222 38.66 -15.38 18.17
CA ASP A 222 38.07 -15.82 19.45
C ASP A 222 37.47 -14.85 20.51
N GLY A 223 36.18 -15.08 20.82
CA GLY A 223 35.57 -14.78 22.14
C GLY A 223 34.17 -14.15 22.15
N VAL A 224 33.13 -14.95 22.40
CA VAL A 224 31.70 -14.61 22.65
C VAL A 224 31.48 -14.20 24.15
N PRO A 225 30.36 -13.60 24.64
CA PRO A 225 29.35 -12.65 24.10
C PRO A 225 29.12 -11.38 24.98
N GLY A 226 28.42 -10.37 24.43
CA GLY A 226 27.44 -9.59 25.20
C GLY A 226 27.39 -8.09 24.89
N GLY A 227 26.16 -7.54 24.77
CA GLY A 227 25.88 -6.13 25.02
C GLY A 227 25.21 -5.35 23.89
N SER A 228 23.89 -5.21 24.02
CA SER A 228 23.01 -4.29 23.28
C SER A 228 23.35 -2.81 23.55
N SER A 229 23.24 -1.95 22.52
CA SER A 229 22.30 -0.82 22.45
C SER A 229 22.83 0.44 21.75
N HIS A 230 21.91 1.06 20.99
CA HIS A 230 21.80 2.48 20.65
C HIS A 230 22.90 3.08 19.73
N GLY A 231 22.61 3.55 18.53
CA GLY A 231 21.49 4.41 18.12
C GLY A 231 22.09 5.75 17.70
N MET A 232 22.35 5.96 16.40
CA MET A 232 23.03 7.17 15.92
C MET A 232 22.05 8.18 15.33
N LEU A 233 21.68 9.12 16.19
CA LEU A 233 21.51 10.56 15.97
C LEU A 233 21.13 11.02 14.54
N MET A 234 19.83 11.20 14.31
CA MET A 234 19.33 12.06 13.23
C MET A 234 19.73 13.51 13.53
N ARG A 235 20.37 14.15 12.56
CA ARG A 235 20.76 15.56 12.61
C ARG A 235 19.49 16.42 12.46
N GLU A 236 19.17 17.20 13.48
CA GLU A 236 18.06 18.17 13.45
C GLU A 236 18.22 19.15 12.28
N MET A 237 17.16 19.31 11.49
CA MET A 237 16.95 20.46 10.60
C MET A 237 15.94 21.43 11.25
N PRO A 238 16.20 22.74 11.28
CA PRO A 238 15.38 23.67 12.03
C PRO A 238 14.00 23.90 11.38
N HIS A 239 12.96 23.66 12.18
CA HIS A 239 11.57 24.05 11.93
C HIS A 239 11.44 25.58 11.84
N SER A 240 11.39 26.12 10.61
CA SER A 240 10.93 27.50 10.37
C SER A 240 10.84 27.78 8.86
N ALA A 241 9.86 27.21 8.15
CA ALA A 241 9.52 27.71 6.80
C ALA A 241 8.15 27.29 6.25
N TYR A 242 7.08 27.16 7.03
CA TYR A 242 5.73 27.14 6.43
C TYR A 242 4.72 27.88 7.31
N ALA A 243 4.69 29.19 7.11
CA ALA A 243 3.55 30.05 7.45
C ALA A 243 3.49 31.17 6.41
N LYS A 244 2.72 30.93 5.34
CA LYS A 244 1.89 31.91 4.62
C LYS A 244 1.12 31.24 3.50
#